data_AF-Q7X1B0-F1
#
_entry.id   AF-Q7X1B0-F1
#
_cell.length_a   1.000
_cell.length_b   1.000
_cell.length_c   1.000
_cell.angle_alpha   90.00
_cell.angle_beta   90.00
_cell.angle_gamma   90.00
#
_symmetry.space_group_name_H-M   'P 1'
#
loop_
_entity.id
_entity.type
_entity.pdbx_description
1 polymer ?
#
loop_
_entity_poly.entity_id
_entity_poly.type
_entity_poly.pdbx_seq_one_letter_code
_entity_poly.pdbx_strand_id
1 'polypeptide(L)'
;MDSKDMNFLKMIQEPQAEASGCSETSTCGSSGGPADMDPEVWNKVKNHPCYSEEAHHFYARMHVAVAPACNIQCNYCNRKYDCSNESRPGVVSERLTPE
;
A
#
# COMPACT_ATOMS: atom_id res chain seq x y z
N MET A 1 38.60 46.46 -14.47
CA MET A 1 37.72 45.44 -15.08
C MET A 1 37.25 44.54 -13.97
N ASP A 2 36.25 45.05 -13.27
CA ASP A 2 35.81 44.55 -11.98
C ASP A 2 34.87 43.37 -12.15
N SER A 3 34.92 42.46 -11.17
CA SER A 3 34.26 41.15 -11.09
C SER A 3 32.72 41.18 -11.11
N LYS A 4 32.10 42.27 -11.56
CA LYS A 4 30.65 42.51 -11.52
C LYS A 4 29.92 42.14 -12.82
N ASP A 5 30.63 41.95 -13.94
CA ASP A 5 30.02 41.59 -15.23
C ASP A 5 30.06 40.08 -15.57
N MET A 6 30.55 39.23 -14.65
CA MET A 6 30.49 37.76 -14.78
C MET A 6 29.28 37.14 -14.05
N ASN A 7 28.50 37.96 -13.33
CA ASN A 7 27.32 37.50 -12.58
C ASN A 7 25.99 37.71 -13.32
N PHE A 8 25.98 38.44 -14.44
CA PHE A 8 24.77 38.65 -15.24
C PHE A 8 24.49 37.47 -16.20
N LEU A 9 25.55 36.77 -16.63
CA LEU A 9 25.45 35.60 -17.52
C LEU A 9 25.32 34.27 -16.75
N LYS A 10 24.65 34.28 -15.59
CA LYS A 10 24.21 33.08 -14.88
C LYS A 10 22.70 33.09 -14.59
N MET A 11 21.94 33.95 -15.28
CA MET A 11 20.49 34.12 -15.13
C MET A 11 19.65 33.50 -16.27
N ILE A 12 20.22 32.62 -17.10
CA ILE A 12 19.45 31.82 -18.08
C ILE A 12 19.92 30.35 -18.02
N GLN A 13 19.84 29.74 -16.84
CA GLN A 13 19.86 28.29 -16.72
C GLN A 13 18.55 27.86 -16.05
N GLU A 14 17.88 26.94 -16.71
CA GLU A 14 16.55 26.40 -16.45
C GLU A 14 16.38 25.93 -15.00
N PRO A 15 15.17 26.06 -14.41
CA PRO A 15 14.90 25.46 -13.11
C PRO A 15 14.90 23.94 -13.28
N GLN A 16 15.95 23.28 -12.79
CA GLN A 16 15.93 21.84 -12.62
C GLN A 16 14.91 21.53 -11.53
N ALA A 17 13.83 20.85 -11.94
CA ALA A 17 12.90 20.24 -11.02
C ALA A 17 13.63 19.07 -10.33
N GLU A 18 14.35 19.35 -9.26
CA GLU A 18 14.65 18.33 -8.27
C GLU A 18 13.35 17.98 -7.57
N ALA A 19 12.68 16.94 -8.08
CA ALA A 19 11.71 16.21 -7.30
C ALA A 19 12.38 15.85 -5.97
N SER A 20 11.87 16.39 -4.85
CA SER A 20 12.10 15.83 -3.53
C SER A 20 11.33 14.50 -3.46
N GLY A 21 11.79 13.54 -4.27
CA GLY A 21 11.39 12.14 -4.21
C GLY A 21 11.92 11.56 -2.91
N CYS A 22 11.15 10.62 -2.37
CA CYS A 22 11.48 9.83 -1.19
C CYS A 22 12.96 9.40 -1.22
N SER A 23 13.78 10.05 -0.39
CA SER A 23 15.15 9.60 -0.15
C SER A 23 15.07 8.23 0.51
N GLU A 24 15.63 7.25 -0.18
CA GLU A 24 15.69 5.86 0.24
C GLU A 24 16.44 5.74 1.57
N THR A 25 15.71 5.53 2.68
CA THR A 25 16.02 4.59 3.76
C THR A 25 14.74 4.27 4.54
N SER A 26 13.69 3.91 3.81
CA SER A 26 12.57 3.20 4.39
C SER A 26 12.18 2.14 3.39
N THR A 27 12.86 0.99 3.47
CA THR A 27 12.39 -0.22 2.80
C THR A 27 10.97 -0.47 3.29
N CYS A 28 9.96 -0.15 2.48
CA CYS A 28 8.57 -0.47 2.77
C CYS A 28 8.31 -1.91 2.34
N GLY A 29 9.05 -2.81 2.98
CA GLY A 29 9.05 -4.22 2.70
C GLY A 29 9.89 -4.85 3.78
N SER A 30 9.24 -5.31 4.84
CA SER A 30 9.90 -6.20 5.77
C SER A 30 10.22 -7.47 4.99
N SER A 31 11.43 -7.56 4.46
CA SER A 31 12.10 -8.84 4.16
C SER A 31 12.44 -9.56 5.47
N GLY A 32 11.58 -9.43 6.48
CA GLY A 32 11.79 -9.90 7.83
C GLY A 32 11.78 -11.40 7.80
N GLY A 33 12.98 -11.97 7.81
CA GLY A 33 13.13 -13.39 8.01
C GLY A 33 12.67 -13.80 9.41
N PRO A 34 12.66 -15.11 9.72
CA PRO A 34 12.32 -15.62 11.05
C PRO A 34 13.15 -15.03 12.20
N ALA A 35 14.27 -14.37 11.90
CA ALA A 35 15.21 -13.83 12.88
C ALA A 35 14.74 -12.51 13.54
N ASP A 36 13.85 -11.75 12.89
CA ASP A 36 13.46 -10.41 13.34
C ASP A 36 12.14 -10.39 14.14
N MET A 37 11.52 -11.55 14.38
CA MET A 37 10.17 -11.67 14.93
C MET A 37 10.11 -12.70 16.06
N ASP A 38 9.17 -12.50 16.99
CA ASP A 38 8.85 -13.51 18.01
C ASP A 38 8.41 -14.82 17.33
N PRO A 39 8.87 -16.00 17.82
CA PRO A 39 8.57 -17.28 17.20
C PRO A 39 7.07 -17.58 17.09
N GLU A 40 6.22 -17.06 18.00
CA GLU A 40 4.78 -17.24 17.90
C GLU A 40 4.18 -16.48 16.71
N VAL A 41 4.67 -15.26 16.47
CA VAL A 41 4.22 -14.41 15.36
C VAL A 41 4.69 -14.98 14.02
N TRP A 42 5.93 -15.46 13.96
CA TRP A 42 6.48 -16.10 12.76
C TRP A 42 5.62 -17.28 12.28
N ASN A 43 5.13 -18.10 13.21
CA ASN A 43 4.27 -19.23 12.89
C ASN A 43 2.93 -18.83 12.26
N LYS A 44 2.39 -17.65 12.58
CA LYS A 44 1.16 -17.12 11.98
C LYS A 44 1.43 -16.55 10.59
N VAL A 45 2.56 -15.87 10.40
CA VAL A 45 2.93 -15.20 9.14
C VAL A 45 3.32 -16.19 8.05
N LYS A 46 4.15 -17.20 8.38
CA LYS A 46 4.76 -18.11 7.40
C LYS A 46 3.75 -18.85 6.50
N ASN A 47 2.56 -19.17 7.03
CA ASN A 47 1.52 -19.92 6.33
C ASN A 47 0.40 -19.02 5.80
N HIS A 48 0.46 -17.70 6.01
CA HIS A 48 -0.63 -16.81 5.64
C HIS A 48 -0.43 -16.26 4.22
N PRO A 49 -1.40 -16.47 3.30
CA PRO A 49 -1.21 -16.15 1.88
C PRO A 49 -1.10 -14.65 1.57
N CYS A 50 -1.39 -13.75 2.52
CA CYS A 50 -1.14 -12.31 2.33
C CYS A 50 0.26 -11.85 2.75
N TYR A 51 0.95 -12.62 3.59
CA TYR A 51 2.17 -12.15 4.26
C TYR A 51 3.43 -12.92 3.85
N SER A 52 3.27 -14.08 3.22
CA SER A 52 4.37 -14.89 2.69
C SER A 52 4.13 -15.15 1.20
N GLU A 53 5.13 -14.81 0.39
CA GLU A 53 5.12 -15.02 -1.07
C GLU A 53 4.98 -16.52 -1.40
N GLU A 54 5.76 -17.35 -0.72
CA GLU A 54 5.73 -18.81 -0.88
C GLU A 54 4.35 -19.38 -0.49
N ALA A 55 3.74 -18.87 0.58
CA ALA A 55 2.47 -19.38 1.10
C ALA A 55 1.28 -19.09 0.17
N HIS A 56 1.33 -18.01 -0.63
CA HIS A 56 0.25 -17.65 -1.55
C HIS A 56 -0.03 -18.73 -2.60
N HIS A 57 0.94 -19.60 -2.90
CA HIS A 57 0.80 -20.70 -3.85
C HIS A 57 0.18 -21.97 -3.26
N PHE A 58 0.21 -22.14 -1.93
CA PHE A 58 -0.19 -23.39 -1.26
C PHE A 58 -1.38 -23.22 -0.31
N TYR A 59 -1.63 -22.01 0.17
CA TYR A 59 -2.67 -21.72 1.15
C TYR A 59 -3.69 -20.72 0.61
N ALA A 60 -4.94 -20.87 1.04
CA ALA A 60 -6.05 -20.02 0.64
C ALA A 60 -6.70 -19.35 1.85
N ARG A 61 -7.36 -18.21 1.60
CA ARG A 61 -8.19 -17.50 2.58
C ARG A 61 -9.59 -17.27 2.02
N MET A 62 -10.60 -17.27 2.88
CA MET A 62 -11.97 -16.93 2.52
C MET A 62 -12.42 -15.68 3.26
N HIS A 63 -13.14 -14.79 2.59
CA HIS A 63 -13.76 -13.61 3.19
C HIS A 63 -15.22 -13.90 3.51
N VAL A 64 -15.68 -13.55 4.71
CA VAL A 64 -17.07 -13.75 5.15
C VAL A 64 -17.76 -12.40 5.33
N ALA A 65 -18.94 -12.26 4.74
CA ALA A 65 -19.75 -11.05 4.66
C ALA A 65 -20.44 -10.68 5.99
N VAL A 66 -19.70 -10.31 7.03
CA VAL A 66 -20.29 -10.01 8.36
C VAL A 66 -20.39 -8.52 8.70
N ALA A 67 -19.70 -7.64 7.96
CA ALA A 67 -19.56 -6.22 8.26
C ALA A 67 -20.28 -5.32 7.22
N PRO A 68 -21.51 -4.86 7.48
CA PRO A 68 -22.32 -4.12 6.50
C PRO A 68 -22.02 -2.61 6.41
N ALA A 69 -21.25 -2.06 7.36
CA ALA A 69 -21.04 -0.62 7.46
C ALA A 69 -19.59 -0.27 7.80
N CYS A 70 -19.13 0.84 7.23
CA CYS A 70 -17.86 1.48 7.57
C CYS A 70 -18.12 2.83 8.26
N ASN A 71 -17.25 3.21 9.19
CA ASN A 71 -17.29 4.49 9.90
C ASN A 71 -16.74 5.67 9.08
N ILE A 72 -16.03 5.43 7.97
CA ILE A 72 -15.44 6.45 7.11
C ILE A 72 -15.79 6.25 5.64
N GLN A 73 -16.01 7.34 4.90
CA GLN A 73 -16.35 7.31 3.48
C GLN A 73 -15.12 7.70 2.64
N CYS A 74 -14.54 6.74 1.92
CA CYS A 74 -13.44 7.02 1.01
C CYS A 74 -13.92 7.69 -0.28
N ASN A 75 -13.09 8.52 -0.91
CA ASN A 75 -13.42 9.19 -2.17
C ASN A 75 -13.61 8.23 -3.36
N TYR A 76 -13.08 7.02 -3.28
CA TYR A 76 -13.12 5.99 -4.33
C TYR A 76 -14.10 4.84 -4.03
N CYS A 77 -14.86 4.90 -2.93
CA CYS A 77 -15.81 3.85 -2.58
C CYS A 77 -17.24 4.39 -2.73
N ASN A 78 -18.13 3.65 -3.39
CA ASN A 78 -19.56 3.93 -3.30
C ASN A 78 -20.25 2.71 -2.68
N ARG A 79 -20.80 2.86 -1.47
CA ARG A 79 -21.38 1.75 -0.70
C ARG A 79 -22.77 1.33 -1.17
N LYS A 80 -23.41 2.13 -2.03
CA LYS A 80 -24.74 1.82 -2.58
C LYS A 80 -24.68 0.82 -3.72
N TYR A 81 -23.51 0.65 -4.32
CA TYR A 81 -23.31 -0.19 -5.47
C TYR A 81 -22.21 -1.17 -5.16
N ASP A 82 -22.45 -2.44 -5.45
CA ASP A 82 -21.36 -3.39 -5.59
C ASP A 82 -20.45 -2.82 -6.70
N CYS A 83 -19.23 -2.44 -6.32
CA CYS A 83 -18.30 -1.60 -7.07
C CYS A 83 -18.40 -1.86 -8.60
N SER A 84 -19.15 -1.01 -9.33
CA SER A 84 -19.66 -1.38 -10.67
C SER A 84 -18.58 -1.52 -11.76
N ASN A 85 -17.32 -1.20 -11.44
CA ASN A 85 -16.20 -1.26 -12.38
C ASN A 85 -14.95 -1.91 -11.77
N GLU A 86 -15.08 -2.63 -10.65
CA GLU A 86 -13.92 -3.16 -9.95
C GLU A 86 -14.31 -4.50 -9.32
N SER A 87 -13.86 -5.60 -9.91
CA SER A 87 -13.92 -6.96 -9.36
C SER A 87 -13.05 -7.04 -8.11
N ARG A 88 -13.44 -6.31 -7.07
CA ARG A 88 -12.74 -6.26 -5.79
C ARG A 88 -13.24 -7.43 -4.96
N PRO A 89 -12.36 -8.36 -4.58
CA PRO A 89 -12.73 -9.40 -3.64
C PRO A 89 -13.16 -8.76 -2.31
N GLY A 90 -14.35 -9.11 -1.84
CA GLY A 90 -14.88 -8.67 -0.54
C GLY A 90 -16.07 -7.72 -0.59
N VAL A 91 -16.61 -7.37 -1.76
CA VAL A 91 -17.91 -6.71 -1.88
C VAL A 91 -18.99 -7.78 -2.06
N VAL A 92 -20.06 -7.67 -1.28
CA VAL A 92 -21.11 -8.68 -1.14
C VAL A 92 -22.45 -7.99 -1.04
N SER A 93 -23.44 -8.52 -1.76
CA SER A 93 -24.78 -7.93 -1.84
C SER A 93 -25.60 -8.12 -0.55
N GLU A 94 -25.31 -9.19 0.19
CA GLU A 94 -26.04 -9.55 1.41
C GLU A 94 -25.09 -9.90 2.56
N ARG A 95 -25.51 -9.58 3.77
CA ARG A 95 -24.80 -9.90 5.01
C ARG A 95 -25.15 -11.32 5.44
N LEU A 96 -24.13 -12.13 5.73
CA LEU A 96 -24.31 -13.46 6.30
C LEU A 96 -24.68 -13.38 7.79
N THR A 97 -25.68 -14.15 8.17
CA THR A 97 -26.05 -14.41 9.57
C THR A 97 -25.39 -15.69 10.07
N PRO A 98 -25.03 -15.79 11.35
CA PRO A 98 -24.33 -16.95 11.93
C PRO A 98 -25.23 -18.17 12.25
N GLU A 99 -26.50 -18.16 11.85
CA GLU A 99 -27.44 -19.29 12.00
C GLU A 99 -27.14 -20.43 11.02
#